data_AF-A0A4V2NTF8-F1
#
_entry.id   AF-A0A4V2NTF8-F1
#
_cell.length_a   1.000
_cell.length_b   1.000
_cell.length_c   1.000
_cell.angle_alpha   90.00
_cell.angle_beta   90.00
_cell.angle_gamma   90.00
#
_symmetry.space_group_name_H-M   'P 1'
#
loop_
_entity.id
_entity.type
_entity.pdbx_description
1 polymer ?
#
loop_
_entity_poly.entity_id
_entity_poly.type
_entity_poly.pdbx_seq_one_letter_code
_entity_poly.pdbx_strand_id
1 'polypeptide(L)' 'MMAWGISENAAPKEKLKSEMGDYLGGLNSTGKIDYETYSNIYDFTMGMLDRMYELGKKES' A
#
# COMPACT_ATOMS: atom_id res chain seq x y z
N MET A 1 5.61 11.82 -20.46
CA MET A 1 6.36 11.62 -19.19
C MET A 1 5.72 10.42 -18.51
N MET A 2 6.47 9.32 -18.25
CA MET A 2 5.93 8.22 -17.45
C MET A 2 5.76 8.74 -16.03
N ALA A 3 4.53 8.90 -15.58
CA ALA A 3 4.26 9.23 -14.19
C ALA A 3 4.62 7.99 -13.36
N TRP A 4 5.77 8.00 -12.71
CA TRP A 4 6.09 7.03 -11.66
C TRP A 4 5.20 7.38 -10.46
N GLY A 5 4.14 6.60 -10.26
CA GLY A 5 3.15 6.82 -9.19
C GLY A 5 1.76 6.33 -9.57
N ILE A 6 0.86 6.32 -8.59
CA ILE A 6 -0.54 5.95 -8.82
C ILE A 6 -1.28 7.01 -9.64
N SER A 7 -2.20 6.58 -10.51
CA SER A 7 -3.05 7.48 -11.28
C SER A 7 -3.85 8.44 -10.39
N GLU A 8 -3.94 9.71 -10.79
CA GLU A 8 -4.82 10.70 -10.14
C GLU A 8 -6.29 10.24 -10.11
N ASN A 9 -6.70 9.43 -11.08
CA ASN A 9 -8.06 8.89 -11.19
C ASN A 9 -8.22 7.52 -10.50
N ALA A 10 -7.21 7.00 -9.82
CA ALA A 10 -7.32 5.74 -9.10
C ALA A 10 -8.39 5.83 -8.00
N ALA A 11 -9.05 4.70 -7.74
CA ALA A 11 -10.02 4.61 -6.65
C ALA A 11 -9.35 4.97 -5.31
N PRO A 12 -10.07 5.62 -4.37
CA PRO A 12 -9.50 6.02 -3.08
C PRO A 12 -8.77 4.90 -2.33
N LYS A 13 -9.29 3.66 -2.37
CA LYS A 13 -8.64 2.50 -1.76
C LYS A 13 -7.27 2.18 -2.36
N GLU A 14 -7.12 2.33 -3.67
CA GLU A 14 -5.86 2.04 -4.36
C GLU A 14 -4.81 3.12 -4.05
N LYS A 15 -5.25 4.37 -3.85
CA LYS A 15 -4.37 5.46 -3.38
C LYS A 15 -3.79 5.18 -1.99
N LEU A 16 -4.62 4.70 -1.06
CA LEU A 16 -4.15 4.30 0.27
C LEU A 16 -3.17 3.11 0.21
N LYS A 17 -3.43 2.13 -0.67
CA LYS A 17 -2.50 1.01 -0.90
C LYS A 17 -1.18 1.50 -1.49
N SER A 18 -1.22 2.45 -2.43
CA SER A 18 -0.01 3.08 -2.96
C SER A 18 0.79 3.78 -1.87
N GLU A 19 0.15 4.59 -1.03
CA GLU A 19 0.81 5.31 0.07
C GLU A 19 1.52 4.35 1.05
N MET A 20 0.88 3.22 1.39
CA MET A 20 1.51 2.18 2.20
C MET A 20 2.71 1.55 1.48
N GLY A 21 2.57 1.26 0.18
CA GLY A 21 3.65 0.72 -0.64
C GLY A 21 4.86 1.65 -0.73
N ASP A 22 4.61 2.94 -0.94
CA ASP A 22 5.63 3.98 -1.02
C ASP A 22 6.37 4.14 0.32
N TYR A 23 5.64 4.12 1.44
CA TYR A 23 6.24 4.16 2.78
C TYR A 23 7.19 2.97 3.02
N LEU A 24 6.72 1.74 2.75
CA LEU A 24 7.53 0.53 2.93
C LEU A 24 8.72 0.50 1.97
N GLY A 25 8.52 0.93 0.71
CA GLY A 25 9.60 1.07 -0.26
C GLY A 25 10.67 2.06 0.18
N GLY A 26 10.28 3.17 0.83
CA GLY A 26 11.19 4.13 1.43
C GLY A 26 12.03 3.53 2.57
N LEU A 27 11.41 2.73 3.44
CA LEU A 27 12.14 2.03 4.51
C LEU A 27 13.13 1.00 3.94
N ASN A 28 12.72 0.23 2.94
CA ASN A 28 13.58 -0.77 2.32
C ASN A 28 14.75 -0.15 1.55
N SER A 29 14.47 0.86 0.72
CA SER A 29 15.50 1.56 -0.07
C SER A 29 16.52 2.31 0.77
N THR A 30 16.17 2.70 1.99
CA THR A 30 17.10 3.32 2.95
C THR A 30 17.79 2.32 3.88
N GLY A 31 17.57 1.01 3.67
CA GLY A 31 18.17 -0.05 4.48
C GLY A 31 17.66 -0.13 5.92
N LYS A 32 16.55 0.55 6.25
CA LYS A 32 15.92 0.47 7.58
C LYS A 32 15.26 -0.89 7.81
N ILE A 33 14.81 -1.53 6.74
CA ILE A 33 14.30 -2.91 6.72
C ILE A 33 14.88 -3.65 5.51
N ASP A 34 15.12 -4.95 5.65
CA ASP A 34 15.50 -5.78 4.51
C ASP A 34 14.31 -6.09 3.60
N TYR A 35 14.59 -6.70 2.46
CA TYR A 35 13.57 -7.01 1.45
C TYR A 35 12.56 -8.06 1.96
N GLU A 36 13.00 -9.02 2.77
CA GLU A 36 12.13 -10.05 3.33
C GLU A 36 11.12 -9.44 4.30
N THR A 37 11.58 -8.57 5.20
CA THR A 37 10.74 -7.80 6.12
C THR A 37 9.77 -6.90 5.35
N TYR A 38 10.25 -6.19 4.32
CA TYR A 38 9.41 -5.39 3.43
C TYR A 38 8.28 -6.24 2.82
N SER A 39 8.62 -7.38 2.20
CA SER A 39 7.65 -8.23 1.51
C SER A 39 6.59 -8.76 2.47
N ASN A 40 7.02 -9.24 3.65
CA ASN A 40 6.13 -9.76 4.67
C ASN A 40 5.15 -8.70 5.20
N ILE A 41 5.63 -7.49 5.47
CA ILE A 41 4.77 -6.39 5.93
C ILE A 41 3.82 -5.95 4.80
N TYR A 42 4.32 -5.85 3.57
CA TYR A 42 3.53 -5.46 2.41
C TYR A 42 2.35 -6.44 2.22
N ASP A 43 2.61 -7.74 2.12
CA ASP A 43 1.57 -8.75 1.90
C ASP A 43 0.52 -8.77 3.02
N PHE A 44 0.97 -8.68 4.28
CA PHE A 44 0.07 -8.63 5.42
C PHE A 44 -0.84 -7.39 5.40
N THR A 45 -0.25 -6.21 5.17
CA THR A 45 -0.97 -4.94 5.23
C THR A 45 -1.90 -4.74 4.05
N MET A 46 -1.54 -5.15 2.83
CA MET A 46 -2.44 -5.08 1.67
C MET A 46 -3.72 -5.88 1.90
N GLY A 47 -3.61 -7.11 2.41
CA GLY A 47 -4.77 -7.93 2.75
C GLY A 47 -5.61 -7.37 3.90
N MET A 48 -4.99 -6.64 4.84
CA MET A 48 -5.72 -5.93 5.89
C MET A 48 -6.51 -4.73 5.34
N LEU A 49 -5.90 -3.93 4.47
CA LEU A 49 -6.54 -2.77 3.83
C LEU A 49 -7.74 -3.18 2.98
N ASP A 50 -7.61 -4.25 2.21
CA ASP A 50 -8.73 -4.78 1.41
C ASP A 50 -9.90 -5.22 2.30
N ARG A 51 -9.62 -5.90 3.42
CA ARG A 51 -10.65 -6.28 4.40
C ARG A 51 -11.32 -5.07 5.05
N MET A 52 -10.56 -4.04 5.39
CA MET A 52 -11.08 -2.80 5.98
C MET A 52 -12.01 -2.06 5.00
N TYR A 53 -11.64 -2.03 3.71
CA TYR A 53 -12.49 -1.45 2.67
C TYR A 53 -13.83 -2.20 2.52
N GLU A 54 -13.79 -3.53 2.51
CA GLU A 54 -15.01 -4.35 2.44
C GLU A 54 -15.86 -4.27 3.72
N LEU A 55 -15.24 -4.06 4.88
CA LEU A 55 -15.98 -3.80 6.12
C LEU A 55 -16.73 -2.47 6.06
N GLY A 56 -16.06 -1.39 5.63
CA GLY A 56 -16.69 -0.08 5.49
C GLY A 56 -17.90 -0.10 4.55
N LYS A 57 -17.84 -0.88 3.46
CA LYS A 57 -18.99 -1.08 2.55
C LYS A 57 -20.18 -1.78 3.19
N LYS A 58 -19.97 -2.60 4.22
CA LYS A 58 -21.04 -3.34 4.93
C LYS A 58 -21.68 -2.51 6.04
N GLU A 59 -20.94 -1.56 6.60
CA GLU A 59 -21.37 -0.71 7.71
C GLU A 59 -21.95 0.65 7.26
N SER A 60 -21.93 0.93 5.94
CA SER A 60 -22.46 2.16 5.32
C SER A 60 -23.91 2.04 4.85
#